data_AF-A0AA39JSC3-F1
#
_entry.id   AF-A0AA39JSC3-F1
#
_cell.length_a   1.000
_cell.length_b   1.000
_cell.length_c   1.000
_cell.angle_alpha   90.00
_cell.angle_beta   90.00
_cell.angle_gamma   90.00
#
_symmetry.space_group_name_H-M   'P 1'
#
loop_
_entity.id
_entity.type
_entity.pdbx_description
1 polymer ?
#
loop_
_entity_poly.entity_id
_entity_poly.type
_entity_poly.pdbx_seq_one_letter_code
_entity_poly.pdbx_strand_id
1 'polypeptide(L)'
;MVWLHFLPALHMLCLVCWLIVGSVQAFTQWSWAEAYSLANETVQQLTLDEKLGLVIGVGKFGSHCSIMLSLMTLTIPPICFNDGPAGLWLVKEVTGFPTGINTANEKSQSWTRMGEVIYPAVTLQMLAGPDPYLSGEFAYETIVGIQSMGVQACTKHFIANNQEHSRYGLSADVDDRRLHEIYWWPFMRSIDIRASVYYFTCAYRLKWAVKTRWILSNNANAGLDMEQPGDYLKIGGGMYSNGGLKSAVNNGSVSVTAVHQNYMAT
;
A
#
# COMPACT_ATOMS: atom_id res chain seq x y z
N MET A 1 -24.79 -61.74 19.95
CA MET A 1 -23.61 -61.02 19.43
C MET A 1 -24.10 -59.79 18.72
N VAL A 2 -23.89 -58.65 19.37
CA VAL A 2 -24.21 -57.29 18.91
C VAL A 2 -23.10 -56.84 17.93
N TRP A 3 -23.37 -55.80 17.15
CA TRP A 3 -22.46 -54.99 16.31
C TRP A 3 -22.54 -55.22 14.80
N LEU A 4 -23.55 -54.62 14.17
CA LEU A 4 -23.49 -54.13 12.77
C LEU A 4 -24.78 -53.35 12.48
N HIS A 5 -24.94 -52.12 12.99
CA HIS A 5 -25.93 -51.14 12.48
C HIS A 5 -25.74 -49.76 13.14
N PHE A 6 -24.60 -49.10 12.98
CA PHE A 6 -24.48 -47.65 13.19
C PHE A 6 -23.29 -47.17 12.36
N LEU A 7 -23.54 -46.56 11.20
CA LEU A 7 -22.64 -45.65 10.46
C LEU A 7 -23.18 -45.24 9.05
N PRO A 8 -24.37 -44.61 8.93
CA PRO A 8 -24.59 -43.72 7.78
C PRO A 8 -24.80 -42.24 8.18
N ALA A 9 -25.14 -41.94 9.44
CA ALA A 9 -25.47 -40.58 9.86
C ALA A 9 -24.25 -39.64 10.00
N LEU A 10 -23.07 -40.16 10.34
CA LEU A 10 -21.88 -39.33 10.59
C LEU A 10 -21.24 -38.80 9.30
N HIS A 11 -21.39 -39.51 8.17
CA HIS A 11 -20.87 -39.06 6.88
C HIS A 11 -21.74 -37.97 6.23
N MET A 12 -23.07 -37.99 6.45
CA MET A 12 -23.95 -36.92 5.95
C MET A 12 -23.80 -35.60 6.73
N LEU A 13 -23.53 -35.66 8.04
CA LEU A 13 -23.27 -34.46 8.85
C LEU A 13 -21.98 -33.73 8.44
N CYS A 14 -20.93 -34.46 8.03
CA CYS A 14 -19.70 -33.84 7.50
C CYS A 14 -19.90 -33.17 6.13
N LEU A 15 -20.69 -33.77 5.24
CA LEU A 15 -20.98 -33.19 3.91
C LEU A 15 -21.87 -31.95 4.01
N VAL A 16 -22.82 -31.92 4.95
CA VAL A 16 -23.65 -30.73 5.20
C VAL A 16 -22.84 -29.62 5.89
N CYS A 17 -21.92 -29.95 6.80
CA CYS A 17 -20.96 -28.97 7.33
C CYS A 17 -20.05 -28.39 6.22
N TRP A 18 -19.63 -29.18 5.23
CA TRP A 18 -18.85 -28.68 4.10
C TRP A 18 -19.65 -27.75 3.17
N LEU A 19 -20.96 -27.96 3.04
CA LEU A 19 -21.84 -27.09 2.25
C LEU A 19 -22.22 -25.79 2.98
N ILE A 20 -22.23 -25.78 4.33
CA ILE A 20 -22.57 -24.60 5.14
C ILE A 20 -21.33 -23.74 5.45
N VAL A 21 -20.12 -24.31 5.50
CA VAL A 21 -18.87 -23.58 5.77
C VAL A 21 -18.19 -23.08 4.48
N GLY A 22 -18.78 -23.36 3.32
CA GLY A 22 -18.19 -23.09 2.00
C GLY A 22 -18.41 -21.71 1.39
N SER A 23 -18.93 -20.71 2.12
CA SER A 23 -18.90 -19.32 1.66
C SER A 23 -17.81 -18.56 2.38
N VAL A 24 -16.55 -18.81 2.01
CA VAL A 24 -15.55 -17.74 2.08
C VAL A 24 -16.12 -16.68 1.16
N GLN A 25 -16.67 -15.60 1.72
CA GLN A 25 -17.11 -14.46 0.93
C GLN A 25 -15.89 -14.03 0.12
N ALA A 26 -15.87 -14.34 -1.18
CA ALA A 26 -14.79 -13.91 -2.05
C ALA A 26 -14.70 -12.38 -1.89
N PHE A 27 -13.51 -11.88 -1.55
CA PHE A 27 -13.30 -10.45 -1.42
C PHE A 27 -13.72 -9.80 -2.73
N THR A 28 -14.80 -9.01 -2.67
CA THR A 28 -15.31 -8.32 -3.84
C THR A 28 -14.65 -6.96 -3.86
N GLN A 29 -13.72 -6.76 -4.80
CA GLN A 29 -13.08 -5.48 -5.00
C GLN A 29 -14.12 -4.44 -5.41
N TRP A 30 -14.17 -3.31 -4.69
CA TRP A 30 -15.05 -2.20 -5.01
C TRP A 30 -14.49 -1.40 -6.18
N SER A 31 -15.38 -0.79 -6.95
CA SER A 31 -14.94 0.26 -7.87
C SER A 31 -14.43 1.47 -7.08
N TRP A 32 -13.54 2.26 -7.71
CA TRP A 32 -13.07 3.51 -7.11
C TRP A 32 -14.21 4.49 -6.78
N ALA A 33 -15.31 4.48 -7.54
CA ALA A 33 -16.46 5.33 -7.27
C ALA A 33 -17.17 4.94 -5.95
N GLU A 34 -17.36 3.65 -5.72
CA GLU A 34 -17.95 3.12 -4.48
C GLU A 34 -17.03 3.36 -3.28
N ALA A 35 -15.74 3.04 -3.43
CA ALA A 35 -14.73 3.27 -2.41
C ALA A 35 -14.63 4.76 -2.04
N TYR A 36 -14.61 5.64 -3.03
CA TYR A 36 -14.59 7.08 -2.81
C TYR A 36 -15.86 7.60 -2.12
N SER A 37 -17.04 7.09 -2.48
CA SER A 37 -18.29 7.49 -1.83
C SER A 37 -18.26 7.14 -0.34
N LEU A 38 -17.90 5.89 -0.01
CA LEU A 38 -17.80 5.47 1.40
C LEU A 38 -16.72 6.25 2.15
N ALA A 39 -15.54 6.43 1.55
CA ALA A 39 -14.47 7.18 2.18
C ALA A 39 -14.90 8.63 2.48
N ASN A 40 -15.63 9.28 1.56
CA ASN A 40 -16.08 10.65 1.75
C ASN A 40 -17.09 10.76 2.90
N GLU A 41 -18.07 9.86 2.95
CA GLU A 41 -19.05 9.78 4.03
C GLU A 41 -18.40 9.51 5.39
N THR A 42 -17.37 8.66 5.40
CA THR A 42 -16.60 8.32 6.61
C THR A 42 -15.77 9.51 7.09
N VAL A 43 -14.98 10.13 6.20
CA VAL A 43 -14.08 11.24 6.52
C VAL A 43 -14.86 12.50 6.93
N GLN A 44 -16.08 12.69 6.44
CA GLN A 44 -16.94 13.79 6.88
C GLN A 44 -17.34 13.71 8.36
N GLN A 45 -17.34 12.51 8.95
CA GLN A 45 -17.70 12.31 10.35
C GLN A 45 -16.50 12.51 11.31
N LEU A 46 -15.28 12.58 10.78
CA LEU A 46 -14.06 12.66 11.57
C LEU A 46 -13.75 14.09 12.01
N THR A 47 -13.31 14.22 13.27
CA THR A 47 -12.64 15.41 13.77
C THR A 47 -11.28 15.62 13.10
N LEU A 48 -10.73 16.83 13.21
CA LEU A 48 -9.38 17.11 12.68
C LEU A 48 -8.30 16.21 13.30
N ASP A 49 -8.41 15.87 14.58
CA ASP A 49 -7.40 15.03 15.24
C ASP A 49 -7.49 13.56 14.80
N GLU A 50 -8.69 13.04 14.60
CA GLU A 50 -8.89 11.68 14.04
C GLU A 50 -8.40 11.60 12.60
N LYS A 51 -8.71 12.63 11.80
CA LYS A 51 -8.14 12.84 10.48
C LYS A 51 -6.61 12.77 10.56
N LEU A 52 -5.96 13.61 11.35
CA LEU A 52 -4.49 13.62 11.44
C LEU A 52 -3.90 12.26 11.86
N GLY A 53 -4.62 11.46 12.67
CA GLY A 53 -4.19 10.11 13.06
C GLY A 53 -4.16 9.09 11.91
N LEU A 54 -4.91 9.31 10.82
CA LEU A 54 -4.93 8.45 9.63
C LEU A 54 -3.86 8.79 8.60
N VAL A 55 -3.11 9.89 8.76
CA VAL A 55 -2.05 10.32 7.81
C VAL A 55 -0.66 10.40 8.43
N ILE A 56 -0.54 10.14 9.73
CA ILE A 56 0.73 10.16 10.47
C ILE A 56 0.99 8.79 11.09
N GLY A 57 2.07 8.14 10.67
CA GLY A 57 2.52 6.90 11.31
C GLY A 57 2.91 7.14 12.78
N VAL A 58 2.68 6.14 13.63
CA VAL A 58 3.00 6.20 15.08
C VAL A 58 4.42 5.75 15.40
N GLY A 59 5.23 5.53 14.38
CA GLY A 59 6.61 5.05 14.49
C GLY A 59 6.78 3.56 14.21
N LYS A 60 8.05 3.15 14.15
CA LYS A 60 8.47 1.76 13.83
C LYS A 60 8.94 0.98 15.07
N PHE A 61 9.16 1.64 16.21
CA PHE A 61 9.77 1.02 17.38
C PHE A 61 8.78 0.16 18.18
N GLY A 62 8.91 -1.17 18.04
CA GLY A 62 8.22 -2.17 18.87
C GLY A 62 7.13 -2.99 18.16
N SER A 63 6.85 -2.71 16.89
CA SER A 63 5.82 -3.42 16.10
C SER A 63 6.42 -4.13 14.88
N HIS A 64 5.76 -5.20 14.41
CA HIS A 64 6.15 -5.95 13.22
C HIS A 64 5.84 -5.22 11.90
N CYS A 65 5.17 -4.07 11.95
CA CYS A 65 4.83 -3.20 10.82
C CYS A 65 4.86 -1.71 11.24
N SER A 66 4.91 -0.79 10.28
CA SER A 66 4.64 0.62 10.54
C SER A 66 3.14 0.83 10.66
N ILE A 67 2.70 1.51 11.72
CA ILE A 67 1.30 1.52 12.12
C ILE A 67 0.72 2.93 12.00
N MET A 68 -0.55 3.01 11.57
CA MET A 68 -1.41 4.18 11.69
C MET A 68 -2.32 4.05 12.90
N LEU A 69 -2.77 5.17 13.48
CA LEU A 69 -3.65 5.13 14.64
C LEU A 69 -4.98 4.44 14.32
N SER A 70 -5.51 3.71 15.30
CA SER A 70 -6.88 3.21 15.22
C SER A 70 -7.87 4.34 15.50
N LEU A 71 -9.02 4.32 14.81
CA LEU A 71 -10.13 5.22 15.10
C LEU A 71 -11.22 4.43 15.79
N MET A 72 -11.18 4.42 17.13
CA MET A 72 -12.13 3.68 17.96
C MET A 72 -13.58 4.18 17.79
N THR A 73 -13.76 5.45 17.43
CA THR A 73 -15.07 6.08 17.19
C THR A 73 -15.81 5.48 16.00
N LEU A 74 -15.10 5.13 14.92
CA LEU A 74 -15.65 4.48 13.74
C LEU A 74 -15.26 2.99 13.63
N THR A 75 -14.65 2.43 14.69
CA THR A 75 -14.16 1.04 14.72
C THR A 75 -13.21 0.72 13.55
N ILE A 76 -12.45 1.72 13.06
CA ILE A 76 -11.44 1.51 12.04
C ILE A 76 -10.18 0.99 12.74
N PRO A 77 -9.73 -0.24 12.43
CA PRO A 77 -8.53 -0.80 13.04
C PRO A 77 -7.28 -0.02 12.60
N PRO A 78 -6.18 -0.12 13.36
CA PRO A 78 -4.93 0.49 12.94
C PRO A 78 -4.44 -0.12 11.61
N ILE A 79 -4.03 0.73 10.66
CA ILE A 79 -3.49 0.26 9.38
C ILE A 79 -2.04 -0.15 9.57
N CYS A 80 -1.68 -1.35 9.09
CA CYS A 80 -0.38 -1.98 9.29
C CYS A 80 0.36 -2.08 7.95
N PHE A 81 1.43 -1.31 7.79
CA PHE A 81 2.29 -1.29 6.61
C PHE A 81 3.49 -2.22 6.84
N ASN A 82 3.56 -3.32 6.08
CA ASN A 82 4.66 -4.29 6.20
C ASN A 82 5.49 -4.36 4.91
N ASP A 83 6.81 -4.44 5.08
CA ASP A 83 7.70 -4.88 4.01
C ASP A 83 7.52 -6.40 3.81
N GLY A 84 7.89 -7.00 2.69
CA GLY A 84 8.44 -6.42 1.49
C GLY A 84 7.97 -7.15 0.22
N PRO A 85 8.59 -6.84 -0.93
CA PRO A 85 8.17 -7.35 -2.23
C PRO A 85 8.30 -8.85 -2.44
N ALA A 86 8.92 -9.58 -1.51
CA ALA A 86 9.18 -11.01 -1.59
C ALA A 86 8.76 -11.75 -0.30
N GLY A 87 7.74 -11.25 0.39
CA GLY A 87 7.22 -11.80 1.64
C GLY A 87 7.39 -10.86 2.83
N LEU A 88 6.84 -11.26 3.98
CA LEU A 88 6.79 -10.42 5.17
C LEU A 88 8.15 -10.21 5.84
N TRP A 89 8.40 -8.98 6.27
CA TRP A 89 9.61 -8.60 6.97
C TRP A 89 9.44 -8.69 8.49
N LEU A 90 10.43 -9.27 9.18
CA LEU A 90 10.44 -9.45 10.65
C LEU A 90 9.22 -10.18 11.24
N VAL A 91 8.61 -11.08 10.47
CA VAL A 91 7.57 -12.01 10.95
C VAL A 91 8.13 -13.44 10.93
N LYS A 92 7.78 -14.25 11.93
CA LYS A 92 8.19 -15.67 12.00
C LYS A 92 7.17 -16.54 11.28
N GLU A 93 7.60 -17.73 10.85
CA GLU A 93 6.70 -18.74 10.23
C GLU A 93 6.05 -18.26 8.92
N VAL A 94 6.77 -17.43 8.18
CA VAL A 94 6.37 -16.89 6.87
C VAL A 94 7.26 -17.43 5.76
N THR A 95 6.73 -17.45 4.54
CA THR A 95 7.47 -17.85 3.34
C THR A 95 8.28 -16.68 2.80
N GLY A 96 9.56 -16.94 2.49
CA GLY A 96 10.37 -16.05 1.66
C GLY A 96 10.21 -16.44 0.19
N PHE A 97 9.70 -15.53 -0.62
CA PHE A 97 9.45 -15.77 -2.05
C PHE A 97 10.68 -15.42 -2.90
N PRO A 98 10.77 -15.94 -4.13
CA PRO A 98 11.75 -15.46 -5.10
C PRO A 98 11.64 -13.95 -5.30
N THR A 99 12.77 -13.30 -5.61
CA THR A 99 12.76 -11.86 -5.87
C THR A 99 12.06 -11.54 -7.19
N GLY A 100 11.57 -10.31 -7.36
CA GLY A 100 10.87 -9.88 -8.57
C GLY A 100 11.64 -10.16 -9.86
N ILE A 101 12.97 -9.99 -9.88
CA ILE A 101 13.78 -10.24 -11.08
C ILE A 101 13.87 -11.73 -11.39
N ASN A 102 13.82 -12.62 -10.39
CA ASN A 102 13.76 -14.06 -10.64
C ASN A 102 12.41 -14.43 -11.24
N THR A 103 11.31 -13.93 -10.66
CA THR A 103 9.95 -14.27 -11.10
C THR A 103 9.59 -13.65 -12.45
N ALA A 104 10.13 -12.48 -12.78
CA ALA A 104 9.91 -11.82 -14.07
C ALA A 104 10.42 -12.62 -15.27
N ASN A 105 11.32 -13.59 -15.05
CA ASN A 105 11.79 -14.49 -16.11
C ASN A 105 10.81 -15.64 -16.41
N GLU A 106 9.71 -15.74 -15.67
CA GLU A 106 8.67 -16.76 -15.86
C GLU A 106 7.48 -16.24 -16.69
N LYS A 107 6.50 -17.12 -16.98
CA LYS A 107 5.30 -16.76 -17.77
C LYS A 107 4.30 -15.96 -16.93
N SER A 108 3.58 -15.01 -17.55
CA SER A 108 2.67 -14.07 -16.87
C SER A 108 1.64 -14.68 -15.89
N GLN A 109 1.12 -15.88 -16.17
CA GLN A 109 0.18 -16.55 -15.26
C GLN A 109 0.78 -16.89 -13.87
N SER A 110 2.11 -16.96 -13.74
CA SER A 110 2.75 -17.14 -12.44
C SER A 110 2.84 -15.84 -11.62
N TRP A 111 2.70 -14.67 -12.25
CA TRP A 111 2.83 -13.37 -11.56
C TRP A 111 1.58 -13.03 -10.73
N THR A 112 0.38 -13.27 -11.26
CA THR A 112 -0.86 -13.11 -10.48
C THR A 112 -0.86 -14.05 -9.28
N ARG A 113 -0.50 -15.32 -9.50
CA ARG A 113 -0.39 -16.32 -8.42
C ARG A 113 0.66 -15.93 -7.39
N MET A 114 1.80 -15.38 -7.82
CA MET A 114 2.82 -14.84 -6.92
C MET A 114 2.21 -13.76 -6.03
N GLY A 115 1.44 -12.83 -6.59
CA GLY A 115 0.71 -11.82 -5.82
C GLY A 115 -0.25 -12.42 -4.79
N GLU A 116 -1.02 -13.44 -5.18
CA GLU A 116 -1.97 -14.13 -4.30
C GLU A 116 -1.25 -14.80 -3.10
N VAL A 117 -0.06 -15.37 -3.31
CA VAL A 117 0.67 -16.10 -2.25
C VAL A 117 1.61 -15.22 -1.43
N ILE A 118 2.07 -14.08 -1.95
CA ILE A 118 2.91 -13.11 -1.23
C ILE A 118 2.15 -12.43 -0.07
N TYR A 119 0.83 -12.61 -0.02
CA TYR A 119 -0.01 -12.29 1.11
C TYR A 119 0.71 -12.58 2.46
N PRO A 120 0.72 -11.63 3.42
CA PRO A 120 0.13 -10.28 3.44
C PRO A 120 1.13 -9.13 3.23
N ALA A 121 2.16 -9.29 2.38
CA ALA A 121 3.15 -8.23 2.18
C ALA A 121 2.62 -7.06 1.34
N VAL A 122 2.83 -5.83 1.82
CA VAL A 122 2.09 -4.63 1.41
C VAL A 122 2.90 -3.75 0.44
N THR A 123 4.11 -4.16 0.05
CA THR A 123 4.97 -3.32 -0.81
C THR A 123 5.59 -4.04 -1.99
N LEU A 124 5.31 -3.56 -3.20
CA LEU A 124 5.85 -4.04 -4.46
C LEU A 124 6.96 -3.11 -4.95
N GLN A 125 8.19 -3.61 -4.95
CA GLN A 125 9.29 -2.98 -5.65
C GLN A 125 9.28 -3.50 -7.10
N MET A 126 9.13 -2.60 -8.06
CA MET A 126 8.94 -2.91 -9.49
C MET A 126 10.20 -3.45 -10.21
N LEU A 127 11.04 -4.21 -9.50
CA LEU A 127 12.30 -4.74 -10.04
C LEU A 127 12.03 -6.06 -10.76
N ALA A 128 11.38 -6.00 -11.92
CA ALA A 128 11.29 -7.11 -12.87
C ALA A 128 12.45 -7.12 -13.88
N GLY A 129 13.24 -6.04 -13.92
CA GLY A 129 14.33 -5.83 -14.86
C GLY A 129 14.39 -4.37 -15.34
N PRO A 130 15.28 -4.03 -16.29
CA PRO A 130 15.40 -2.67 -16.82
C PRO A 130 14.34 -2.34 -17.89
N ASP A 131 13.60 -3.32 -18.39
CA ASP A 131 12.58 -3.12 -19.42
C ASP A 131 11.29 -2.54 -18.80
N PRO A 132 10.81 -1.37 -19.26
CA PRO A 132 9.65 -0.73 -18.68
C PRO A 132 8.36 -1.49 -18.95
N TYR A 133 8.23 -2.15 -20.11
CA TYR A 133 7.03 -2.92 -20.45
C TYR A 133 6.89 -4.14 -19.54
N LEU A 134 7.93 -4.96 -19.44
CA LEU A 134 8.00 -6.13 -18.56
C LEU A 134 7.74 -5.73 -17.10
N SER A 135 8.37 -4.65 -16.64
CA SER A 135 8.16 -4.16 -15.27
C SER A 135 6.73 -3.67 -15.03
N GLY A 136 6.09 -3.09 -16.04
CA GLY A 136 4.69 -2.68 -15.98
C GLY A 136 3.72 -3.86 -15.93
N GLU A 137 3.90 -4.87 -16.79
CA GLU A 137 3.05 -6.06 -16.79
C GLU A 137 3.25 -6.91 -15.54
N PHE A 138 4.50 -7.07 -15.08
CA PHE A 138 4.80 -7.73 -13.82
C PHE A 138 4.13 -7.02 -12.64
N ALA A 139 4.19 -5.69 -12.60
CA ALA A 139 3.54 -4.92 -11.55
C ALA A 139 2.02 -5.05 -11.59
N TYR A 140 1.43 -4.89 -12.76
CA TYR A 140 -0.01 -5.05 -12.98
C TYR A 140 -0.52 -6.40 -12.47
N GLU A 141 0.09 -7.51 -12.89
CA GLU A 141 -0.37 -8.85 -12.49
C GLU A 141 -0.16 -9.13 -11.00
N THR A 142 0.97 -8.69 -10.44
CA THR A 142 1.25 -8.89 -9.01
C THR A 142 0.27 -8.11 -8.15
N ILE A 143 -0.09 -6.88 -8.54
CA ILE A 143 -1.08 -6.05 -7.81
C ILE A 143 -2.46 -6.69 -7.86
N VAL A 144 -2.89 -7.18 -9.03
CA VAL A 144 -4.16 -7.92 -9.17
C VAL A 144 -4.21 -9.09 -8.19
N GLY A 145 -3.14 -9.89 -8.11
CA GLY A 145 -3.06 -11.02 -7.20
C GLY A 145 -3.03 -10.66 -5.71
N ILE A 146 -2.31 -9.59 -5.34
CA ILE A 146 -2.28 -9.12 -3.93
C ILE A 146 -3.67 -8.61 -3.52
N GLN A 147 -4.31 -7.80 -4.37
CA GLN A 147 -5.58 -7.15 -4.05
C GLN A 147 -6.77 -8.10 -4.13
N SER A 148 -6.70 -9.18 -4.93
CA SER A 148 -7.73 -10.23 -4.91
C SER A 148 -7.79 -10.97 -3.56
N MET A 149 -6.73 -10.91 -2.76
CA MET A 149 -6.68 -11.47 -1.41
C MET A 149 -7.12 -10.49 -0.31
N GLY A 150 -7.63 -9.30 -0.68
CA GLY A 150 -8.09 -8.29 0.27
C GLY A 150 -6.97 -7.51 0.98
N VAL A 151 -5.76 -7.50 0.40
CA VAL A 151 -4.62 -6.71 0.90
C VAL A 151 -4.35 -5.56 -0.04
N GLN A 152 -4.08 -4.37 0.52
CA GLN A 152 -3.70 -3.21 -0.28
C GLN A 152 -2.27 -3.38 -0.81
N ALA A 153 -2.08 -3.25 -2.12
CA ALA A 153 -0.74 -3.24 -2.70
C ALA A 153 -0.16 -1.81 -2.73
N CYS A 154 1.16 -1.69 -2.56
CA CYS A 154 1.89 -0.45 -2.76
C CYS A 154 2.90 -0.54 -3.88
N THR A 155 2.91 0.44 -4.78
CA THR A 155 3.94 0.52 -5.81
C THR A 155 5.09 1.44 -5.38
N LYS A 156 6.34 0.92 -5.43
CA LYS A 156 7.54 1.66 -5.01
C LYS A 156 8.76 1.45 -5.92
N HIS A 157 9.70 2.39 -6.00
CA HIS A 157 9.72 3.73 -5.38
C HIS A 157 9.43 4.77 -6.47
N PHE A 158 8.39 5.59 -6.30
CA PHE A 158 7.98 6.60 -7.27
C PHE A 158 8.74 7.91 -7.07
N ILE A 159 9.75 8.30 -7.84
CA ILE A 159 10.28 7.67 -9.05
C ILE A 159 11.78 7.96 -9.17
N ALA A 160 12.47 7.29 -10.10
CA ALA A 160 13.90 7.48 -10.40
C ALA A 160 14.87 7.28 -9.22
N ASN A 161 14.57 6.38 -8.28
CA ASN A 161 15.50 5.98 -7.22
C ASN A 161 16.48 4.88 -7.68
N ASN A 162 17.25 5.14 -8.73
CA ASN A 162 18.02 4.10 -9.45
C ASN A 162 19.39 3.75 -8.84
N GLN A 163 19.79 4.39 -7.75
CA GLN A 163 21.04 4.07 -7.07
C GLN A 163 20.91 4.31 -5.56
N GLU A 164 21.66 3.57 -4.76
CA GLU A 164 21.66 3.74 -3.29
C GLU A 164 22.63 4.83 -2.85
N HIS A 165 23.77 4.96 -3.53
CA HIS A 165 24.80 5.93 -3.16
C HIS A 165 24.24 7.36 -3.17
N SER A 166 24.23 7.99 -1.99
CA SER A 166 23.71 9.34 -1.75
C SER A 166 22.20 9.52 -2.07
N ARG A 167 21.37 8.49 -1.80
CA ARG A 167 19.91 8.52 -2.03
C ARG A 167 19.15 9.62 -1.30
N TYR A 168 19.67 10.09 -0.17
CA TYR A 168 19.11 11.20 0.61
C TYR A 168 19.71 12.56 0.23
N GLY A 169 20.72 12.56 -0.65
CA GLY A 169 21.59 13.70 -0.94
C GLY A 169 21.41 14.29 -2.33
N LEU A 170 21.20 13.43 -3.32
CA LEU A 170 21.25 13.76 -4.74
C LEU A 170 19.86 13.91 -5.37
N SER A 171 19.80 14.76 -6.40
CA SER A 171 18.66 14.84 -7.31
C SER A 171 18.87 13.90 -8.49
N ALA A 172 17.84 13.19 -8.91
CA ALA A 172 17.78 12.65 -10.27
C ALA A 172 17.34 13.79 -11.22
N ASP A 173 18.01 13.94 -12.35
CA ASP A 173 17.63 14.87 -13.42
C ASP A 173 17.37 14.04 -14.67
N VAL A 174 16.10 13.97 -15.05
CA VAL A 174 15.59 13.10 -16.13
C VAL A 174 14.70 13.99 -16.98
N ASP A 175 14.93 14.03 -18.30
CA ASP A 175 14.07 14.79 -19.20
C ASP A 175 12.67 14.18 -19.26
N ASP A 176 11.71 15.02 -19.64
CA ASP A 176 10.29 14.70 -19.67
C ASP A 176 9.97 13.41 -20.43
N ARG A 177 10.55 13.26 -21.62
CA ARG A 177 10.31 12.09 -22.46
C ARG A 177 10.82 10.82 -21.79
N ARG A 178 12.07 10.80 -21.30
CA ARG A 178 12.62 9.63 -20.60
C ARG A 178 11.88 9.31 -19.32
N LEU A 179 11.45 10.34 -18.59
CA LEU A 179 10.65 10.15 -17.38
C LEU A 179 9.36 9.40 -17.69
N HIS A 180 8.62 9.82 -18.72
CA HIS A 180 7.35 9.21 -19.10
C HIS A 180 7.50 7.85 -19.79
N GLU A 181 8.41 7.72 -20.76
CA GLU A 181 8.53 6.50 -21.58
C GLU A 181 9.18 5.34 -20.83
N ILE A 182 10.10 5.62 -19.89
CA ILE A 182 10.88 4.58 -19.20
C ILE A 182 10.45 4.45 -17.75
N TYR A 183 10.55 5.53 -16.98
CA TYR A 183 10.40 5.42 -15.53
C TYR A 183 8.95 5.38 -15.08
N TRP A 184 8.06 6.11 -15.77
CA TRP A 184 6.66 6.25 -15.37
C TRP A 184 5.81 5.10 -15.90
N TRP A 185 6.16 4.52 -17.05
CA TRP A 185 5.39 3.45 -17.68
C TRP A 185 4.98 2.33 -16.71
N PRO A 186 5.86 1.76 -15.87
CA PRO A 186 5.46 0.72 -14.94
C PRO A 186 4.38 1.19 -13.95
N PHE A 187 4.50 2.42 -13.43
CA PHE A 187 3.53 2.98 -12.49
C PHE A 187 2.20 3.30 -13.17
N MET A 188 2.21 3.73 -14.44
CA MET A 188 0.98 3.88 -15.22
C MET A 188 0.25 2.54 -15.35
N ARG A 189 0.98 1.43 -15.58
CA ARG A 189 0.39 0.09 -15.61
C ARG A 189 -0.17 -0.35 -14.26
N SER A 190 0.45 0.03 -13.13
CA SER A 190 -0.11 -0.25 -11.80
C SER A 190 -1.42 0.47 -11.47
N ILE A 191 -1.72 1.57 -12.17
CA ILE A 191 -2.95 2.37 -11.98
C ILE A 191 -4.11 1.85 -12.83
N ASP A 192 -3.84 0.99 -13.82
CA ASP A 192 -4.88 0.37 -14.66
C ASP A 192 -6.02 -0.15 -13.79
N ILE A 193 -7.26 0.11 -14.19
CA ILE A 193 -8.45 -0.13 -13.37
C ILE A 193 -8.53 -1.53 -12.77
N ARG A 194 -7.97 -2.53 -13.45
CA ARG A 194 -7.95 -3.92 -12.97
C ARG A 194 -6.91 -4.15 -11.89
N ALA A 195 -5.76 -3.46 -11.94
CA ALA A 195 -4.77 -3.47 -10.86
C ALA A 195 -5.21 -2.52 -9.75
N SER A 196 -5.44 -1.24 -10.05
CA SER A 196 -5.91 -0.22 -9.10
C SER A 196 -5.10 -0.22 -7.80
N VAL A 197 -3.78 0.00 -7.90
CA VAL A 197 -2.90 0.11 -6.73
C VAL A 197 -3.48 1.10 -5.71
N TYR A 198 -3.49 0.72 -4.43
CA TYR A 198 -4.02 1.57 -3.38
C TYR A 198 -3.13 2.79 -3.09
N TYR A 199 -1.80 2.63 -3.05
CA TYR A 199 -0.92 3.77 -2.75
C TYR A 199 0.49 3.64 -3.35
N PHE A 200 1.17 4.79 -3.46
CA PHE A 200 2.58 4.89 -3.87
C PHE A 200 3.47 5.30 -2.70
N THR A 201 4.73 4.87 -2.71
CA THR A 201 5.75 5.53 -1.88
C THR A 201 6.67 6.39 -2.73
N CYS A 202 6.90 7.60 -2.26
CA CYS A 202 7.74 8.58 -2.96
C CYS A 202 9.24 8.24 -2.83
N ALA A 203 9.98 8.50 -3.89
CA ALA A 203 11.44 8.41 -3.93
C ALA A 203 12.09 9.63 -3.28
N TYR A 204 13.24 9.41 -2.66
CA TYR A 204 14.02 10.45 -2.00
C TYR A 204 14.76 11.41 -2.96
N ARG A 205 14.78 11.11 -4.27
CA ARG A 205 15.69 11.73 -5.27
C ARG A 205 15.07 12.75 -6.21
N LEU A 206 13.76 12.92 -6.28
CA LEU A 206 13.17 13.83 -7.28
C LEU A 206 12.60 15.08 -6.63
N LYS A 207 13.08 16.25 -7.10
CA LYS A 207 12.58 17.58 -6.75
C LYS A 207 11.06 17.75 -6.99
N TRP A 208 10.46 16.91 -7.82
CA TRP A 208 9.03 16.93 -8.16
C TRP A 208 8.19 15.88 -7.40
N ALA A 209 8.76 14.73 -7.05
CA ALA A 209 8.04 13.68 -6.30
C ALA A 209 7.80 14.08 -4.84
N VAL A 210 8.71 14.88 -4.28
CA VAL A 210 8.51 15.62 -3.04
C VAL A 210 8.91 17.07 -3.35
N LYS A 211 7.91 17.91 -3.66
CA LYS A 211 8.16 19.31 -4.00
C LYS A 211 8.67 20.06 -2.78
N THR A 212 9.95 20.40 -2.86
CA THR A 212 10.73 21.14 -1.87
C THR A 212 11.17 20.30 -0.69
N ARG A 213 12.49 20.13 -0.61
CA ARG A 213 13.18 19.32 0.37
C ARG A 213 13.12 19.88 1.80
N TRP A 214 12.26 20.87 2.13
CA TRP A 214 12.43 21.58 3.41
C TRP A 214 11.17 22.05 4.16
N ILE A 215 9.95 22.02 3.59
CA ILE A 215 8.77 22.58 4.25
C ILE A 215 7.60 21.60 4.18
N LEU A 216 7.14 21.15 5.35
CA LEU A 216 6.00 20.22 5.52
C LEU A 216 4.76 20.64 4.74
N SER A 217 4.39 21.93 4.78
CA SER A 217 3.20 22.42 4.09
C SER A 217 3.31 22.30 2.58
N ASN A 218 4.50 22.43 2.02
CA ASN A 218 4.71 22.24 0.58
C ASN A 218 4.50 20.79 0.18
N ASN A 219 4.94 19.82 1.00
CA ASN A 219 4.72 18.41 0.73
C ASN A 219 3.23 18.06 0.82
N ALA A 220 2.54 18.52 1.87
CA ALA A 220 1.10 18.33 2.01
C ALA A 220 0.32 18.94 0.84
N ASN A 221 0.63 20.19 0.47
CA ASN A 221 -0.03 20.87 -0.66
C ASN A 221 0.40 20.32 -2.04
N ALA A 222 1.48 19.54 -2.12
CA ALA A 222 1.94 18.89 -3.35
C ALA A 222 1.34 17.48 -3.53
N GLY A 223 0.49 17.02 -2.61
CA GLY A 223 -0.16 15.71 -2.68
C GLY A 223 0.57 14.59 -1.94
N LEU A 224 1.36 14.91 -0.90
CA LEU A 224 1.83 13.87 0.02
C LEU A 224 0.72 13.56 1.02
N ASP A 225 0.11 12.38 0.83
CA ASP A 225 -1.06 11.98 1.60
C ASP A 225 -0.73 11.46 2.99
N MET A 226 0.33 10.63 3.10
CA MET A 226 0.70 9.94 4.34
C MET A 226 2.19 10.05 4.65
N GLU A 227 2.51 10.32 5.92
CA GLU A 227 3.87 10.25 6.45
C GLU A 227 4.13 8.92 7.17
N GLN A 228 5.14 8.19 6.69
CA GLN A 228 5.62 6.93 7.29
C GLN A 228 7.13 7.02 7.59
N PRO A 229 7.62 6.44 8.70
CA PRO A 229 6.89 5.87 9.84
C PRO A 229 6.35 6.91 10.82
N GLY A 230 6.63 8.20 10.61
CA GLY A 230 6.08 9.33 11.37
C GLY A 230 6.91 9.82 12.57
N ASP A 231 7.93 9.12 13.04
CA ASP A 231 8.63 9.45 14.31
C ASP A 231 10.06 10.00 14.14
N TYR A 232 10.88 9.43 13.25
CA TYR A 232 12.31 9.82 13.14
C TYR A 232 12.80 10.15 11.72
N LEU A 233 12.04 9.80 10.68
CA LEU A 233 12.42 10.10 9.30
C LEU A 233 11.95 11.49 8.91
N LYS A 234 12.89 12.45 8.94
CA LYS A 234 12.69 13.77 8.32
C LYS A 234 12.66 13.63 6.80
N ILE A 235 11.49 13.34 6.23
CA ILE A 235 11.28 13.41 4.78
C ILE A 235 11.28 14.91 4.41
N GLY A 236 12.44 15.43 4.02
CA GLY A 236 12.51 16.79 3.45
C GLY A 236 12.10 17.92 4.41
N GLY A 237 12.60 17.90 5.66
CA GLY A 237 12.71 19.12 6.49
C GLY A 237 11.55 19.49 7.42
N GLY A 238 10.49 18.69 7.49
CA GLY A 238 9.47 18.77 8.55
C GLY A 238 8.85 17.41 8.81
N MET A 239 8.25 17.21 9.98
CA MET A 239 7.51 15.99 10.32
C MET A 239 6.04 16.37 10.51
N TYR A 240 5.12 15.64 9.90
CA TYR A 240 3.67 15.74 10.12
C TYR A 240 3.37 15.48 11.59
N SER A 241 4.14 14.58 12.21
CA SER A 241 4.12 14.29 13.64
C SER A 241 4.56 15.45 14.53
N ASN A 242 4.49 15.25 15.85
CA ASN A 242 4.79 16.27 16.86
C ASN A 242 4.00 17.58 16.67
N GLY A 243 2.78 17.48 16.11
CA GLY A 243 1.91 18.62 15.87
C GLY A 243 2.29 19.48 14.66
N GLY A 244 3.24 19.06 13.82
CA GLY A 244 3.68 19.80 12.64
C GLY A 244 2.54 20.05 11.64
N LEU A 245 1.82 18.99 11.24
CA LEU A 245 0.70 19.12 10.30
C LEU A 245 -0.48 19.87 10.93
N LYS A 246 -0.81 19.60 12.20
CA LYS A 246 -1.86 20.32 12.94
C LYS A 246 -1.59 21.82 12.99
N SER A 247 -0.35 22.21 13.27
CA SER A 247 0.06 23.62 13.31
C SER A 247 -0.04 24.28 11.94
N ALA A 248 0.34 23.56 10.88
CA ALA A 248 0.25 24.04 9.50
C ALA A 248 -1.21 24.20 9.02
N VAL A 249 -2.13 23.37 9.50
CA VAL A 249 -3.57 23.55 9.26
C VAL A 249 -4.10 24.75 10.03
N ASN A 250 -3.79 24.85 11.32
CA ASN A 250 -4.28 25.93 12.18
C ASN A 250 -3.78 27.32 11.76
N ASN A 251 -2.57 27.41 11.21
CA ASN A 251 -2.02 28.67 10.72
C ASN A 251 -2.35 28.97 9.24
N GLY A 252 -3.13 28.10 8.58
CA GLY A 252 -3.58 28.26 7.20
C GLY A 252 -2.54 27.92 6.12
N SER A 253 -1.35 27.43 6.48
CA SER A 253 -0.32 27.01 5.51
C SER A 253 -0.70 25.75 4.74
N VAL A 254 -1.58 24.92 5.31
CA VAL A 254 -2.20 23.76 4.66
C VAL A 254 -3.71 23.89 4.81
N SER A 255 -4.44 23.81 3.71
CA SER A 255 -5.91 23.91 3.77
C SER A 255 -6.52 22.62 4.33
N VAL A 256 -7.63 22.75 5.07
CA VAL A 256 -8.41 21.57 5.52
C VAL A 256 -8.89 20.75 4.33
N THR A 257 -9.13 21.37 3.17
CA THR A 257 -9.50 20.68 1.93
C THR A 257 -8.36 19.83 1.39
N ALA A 258 -7.11 20.32 1.42
CA ALA A 258 -5.94 19.53 1.03
C ALA A 258 -5.79 18.32 1.97
N VAL A 259 -5.95 18.54 3.28
CA VAL A 259 -5.94 17.46 4.27
C VAL A 259 -7.10 16.48 4.02
N HIS A 260 -8.30 16.97 3.68
CA HIS A 260 -9.45 16.13 3.30
C HIS A 260 -9.16 15.25 2.08
N GLN A 261 -8.51 15.81 1.05
CA GLN A 261 -8.14 15.07 -0.16
C GLN A 261 -7.10 13.98 0.13
N ASN A 262 -6.15 14.26 1.02
CA ASN A 262 -5.16 13.27 1.44
C ASN A 262 -5.80 12.01 2.04
N TYR A 263 -6.94 12.14 2.75
CA TYR A 263 -7.67 10.98 3.28
C TYR A 263 -8.43 10.19 2.22
N MET A 264 -8.86 10.85 1.15
CA MET A 264 -9.59 10.17 0.08
C MET A 264 -8.70 9.20 -0.71
N ALA A 265 -7.38 9.30 -0.53
CA ALA A 265 -6.37 8.47 -1.17
C ALA A 265 -5.80 7.34 -0.27
N THR A 266 -6.19 7.28 1.01
CA THR A 266 -5.70 6.32 2.03
C THR A 266 -6.81 5.41 2.52
#